data_AF-A0A7S1D6X7-F1
#
_entry.id   AF-A0A7S1D6X7-F1
#
_cell.length_a   1.000
_cell.length_b   1.000
_cell.length_c   1.000
_cell.angle_alpha   90.00
_cell.angle_beta   90.00
_cell.angle_gamma   90.00
#
_symmetry.space_group_name_H-M   'P 1'
#
loop_
_entity.id
_entity.type
_entity.pdbx_description
1 polymer ?
#
loop_
_entity_poly.entity_id
_entity_poly.type
_entity_poly.pdbx_seq_one_letter_code
_entity_poly.pdbx_strand_id
1 'polypeptide(L)'
;MPGDTPVQKRFFDVMMHGCIPIMPTWPSNLPNQTTNWRPGMSALSQTFPFAPLHFHNDSQAGIDYINDVIVTFDGECGGPCARESMERVMGNLTELQRLRANVKKYAPLFAYGIQHNSYRNLDAFAAIVVNLRHQAATNLP
;
A
#
# COMPACT_ATOMS: atom_id res chain seq x y z
N MET A 1 -1.37 -12.58 10.95
CA MET A 1 -2.23 -11.49 11.50
C MET A 1 -2.64 -10.54 10.36
N PRO A 2 -3.64 -9.66 10.51
CA PRO A 2 -3.84 -8.55 9.58
C PRO A 2 -2.54 -7.73 9.54
N GLY A 3 -1.83 -7.70 8.41
CA GLY A 3 -0.46 -7.16 8.36
C GLY A 3 0.63 -8.15 7.90
N ASP A 4 0.32 -9.44 7.88
CA ASP A 4 1.31 -10.51 7.68
C ASP A 4 1.12 -11.28 6.35
N THR A 5 0.40 -10.66 5.41
CA THR A 5 0.11 -11.31 4.13
C THR A 5 1.33 -11.24 3.22
N PRO A 6 1.60 -12.26 2.39
CA PRO A 6 2.77 -12.28 1.49
C PRO A 6 2.90 -11.06 0.58
N VAL A 7 1.77 -10.42 0.27
CA VAL A 7 1.68 -9.21 -0.54
C VAL A 7 2.37 -8.02 0.12
N GLN A 8 2.22 -7.89 1.44
CA GLN A 8 2.76 -6.76 2.20
C GLN A 8 4.28 -6.82 2.27
N LYS A 9 4.83 -8.03 2.41
CA LYS A 9 6.27 -8.26 2.28
C LYS A 9 6.78 -7.90 0.88
N ARG A 10 6.08 -8.28 -0.18
CA ARG A 10 6.47 -7.92 -1.55
C ARG A 10 6.47 -6.41 -1.77
N PHE A 11 5.47 -5.71 -1.23
CA PHE A 11 5.44 -4.25 -1.28
C PHE A 11 6.63 -3.63 -0.55
N PHE A 12 6.88 -4.09 0.67
CA PHE A 12 8.04 -3.67 1.45
C PHE A 12 9.34 -3.87 0.66
N ASP A 13 9.58 -5.08 0.14
CA ASP A 13 10.82 -5.40 -0.58
C ASP A 13 10.97 -4.49 -1.81
N VAL A 14 9.92 -4.33 -2.61
CA VAL A 14 9.98 -3.51 -3.83
C VAL A 14 10.20 -2.02 -3.53
N MET A 15 9.49 -1.47 -2.54
CA MET A 15 9.64 -0.06 -2.16
C MET A 15 11.01 0.24 -1.56
N MET A 16 11.57 -0.68 -0.76
CA MET A 16 12.90 -0.52 -0.18
C MET A 16 14.02 -0.52 -1.23
N HIS A 17 13.80 -1.11 -2.40
CA HIS A 17 14.72 -1.05 -3.54
C HIS A 17 14.47 0.15 -4.46
N GLY A 18 13.52 1.03 -4.14
CA GLY A 18 13.17 2.20 -4.94
C GLY A 18 12.45 1.87 -6.25
N CYS A 19 11.93 0.66 -6.38
CA CYS A 19 11.20 0.18 -7.54
C CYS A 19 9.70 0.50 -7.40
N ILE A 20 9.00 0.67 -8.52
CA ILE A 20 7.54 0.80 -8.55
C ILE A 20 6.94 -0.62 -8.51
N PRO A 21 6.11 -0.96 -7.51
CA PRO A 21 5.47 -2.26 -7.45
C PRO A 21 4.41 -2.44 -8.54
N ILE A 22 4.54 -3.54 -9.27
CA ILE A 22 3.57 -3.99 -10.28
C ILE A 22 2.96 -5.29 -9.80
N MET A 23 1.63 -5.30 -9.58
CA MET A 23 0.96 -6.39 -8.88
C MET A 23 -0.27 -6.91 -9.61
N PRO A 24 -0.46 -8.24 -9.61
CA PRO A 24 -1.70 -8.81 -10.08
C PRO A 24 -2.86 -8.46 -9.14
N THR A 25 -4.08 -8.41 -9.70
CA THR A 25 -5.34 -8.29 -8.97
C THR A 25 -6.26 -9.46 -9.28
N TRP A 26 -6.94 -9.97 -8.26
CA TRP A 26 -7.98 -11.01 -8.36
C TRP A 26 -9.23 -10.60 -7.58
N PRO A 27 -10.39 -11.24 -7.81
CA PRO A 27 -11.56 -11.09 -6.95
C PRO A 27 -11.23 -11.43 -5.49
N SER A 28 -11.56 -10.53 -4.58
CA SER A 28 -11.40 -10.76 -3.13
C SER A 28 -12.57 -11.58 -2.56
N ASN A 29 -12.53 -11.89 -1.26
CA ASN A 29 -13.68 -12.44 -0.53
C ASN A 29 -14.80 -11.42 -0.26
N LEU A 30 -14.62 -10.16 -0.67
CA LEU A 30 -15.58 -9.09 -0.46
C LEU A 30 -16.19 -8.63 -1.78
N PRO A 31 -17.50 -8.29 -1.79
CA PRO A 31 -18.16 -7.76 -2.97
C PRO A 31 -17.43 -6.51 -3.47
N ASN A 32 -17.21 -6.45 -4.79
CA ASN A 32 -16.62 -5.30 -5.49
C ASN A 32 -15.22 -4.89 -5.02
N GLN A 33 -14.47 -5.79 -4.38
CA GLN A 33 -13.07 -5.52 -4.00
C GLN A 33 -12.12 -6.55 -4.61
N THR A 34 -10.89 -6.12 -4.85
CA THR A 34 -9.82 -6.95 -5.38
C THR A 34 -8.76 -7.24 -4.32
N THR A 35 -8.07 -8.36 -4.48
CA THR A 35 -6.93 -8.77 -3.68
C THR A 35 -5.70 -8.92 -4.55
N ASN A 36 -4.52 -8.65 -3.99
CA ASN A 36 -3.24 -8.77 -4.67
C ASN A 36 -2.45 -10.03 -4.27
N TRP A 37 -3.12 -11.01 -3.65
CA TRP A 37 -2.51 -12.28 -3.25
C TRP A 37 -2.92 -13.47 -4.11
N ARG A 38 -4.17 -13.89 -3.99
CA ARG A 38 -4.81 -15.00 -4.70
C ARG A 38 -6.33 -14.86 -4.59
N PRO A 39 -7.12 -15.47 -5.48
CA PRO A 39 -8.58 -15.36 -5.45
C PRO A 39 -9.19 -15.70 -4.08
N GLY A 40 -10.22 -14.95 -3.67
CA GLY A 40 -10.96 -15.20 -2.44
C GLY A 40 -10.24 -14.81 -1.15
N MET A 41 -9.16 -14.04 -1.22
CA MET A 41 -8.49 -13.47 -0.05
C MET A 41 -8.98 -12.05 0.24
N SER A 42 -8.69 -11.56 1.45
CA SER A 42 -8.96 -10.17 1.84
C SER A 42 -8.37 -9.17 0.86
N ALA A 43 -9.10 -8.08 0.64
CA ALA A 43 -8.64 -6.95 -0.13
C ALA A 43 -7.47 -6.24 0.57
N LEU A 44 -6.56 -5.65 -0.20
CA LEU A 44 -5.41 -4.94 0.37
C LEU A 44 -5.83 -3.72 1.21
N SER A 45 -6.95 -3.09 0.83
CA SER A 45 -7.60 -2.00 1.57
C SER A 45 -8.08 -2.39 2.98
N GLN A 46 -7.95 -3.65 3.38
CA GLN A 46 -8.28 -4.14 4.71
C GLN A 46 -7.07 -4.61 5.52
N THR A 47 -5.86 -4.55 4.96
CA THR A 47 -4.65 -5.05 5.61
C THR A 47 -3.79 -3.89 6.10
N PHE A 48 -3.36 -3.90 7.36
CA PHE A 48 -2.51 -2.86 7.95
C PHE A 48 -1.11 -2.81 7.31
N PRO A 49 -0.46 -1.64 7.12
CA PRO A 49 -0.94 -0.26 7.33
C PRO A 49 -1.84 0.29 6.19
N PHE A 50 -2.16 -0.52 5.19
CA PHE A 50 -2.76 -0.16 3.90
C PHE A 50 -4.29 -0.03 3.93
N ALA A 51 -4.88 0.16 5.11
CA ALA A 51 -6.32 0.05 5.31
C ALA A 51 -7.02 1.39 5.58
N PRO A 52 -7.19 2.27 4.57
CA PRO A 52 -7.94 3.52 4.75
C PRO A 52 -9.39 3.25 5.16
N LEU A 53 -9.97 2.10 4.76
CA LEU A 53 -11.34 1.71 5.07
C LEU A 53 -11.57 1.27 6.54
N HIS A 54 -10.52 1.04 7.34
CA HIS A 54 -10.66 0.78 8.78
C HIS A 54 -10.83 2.07 9.60
N PHE A 55 -10.60 3.24 9.00
CA PHE A 55 -10.72 4.53 9.66
C PHE A 55 -12.05 5.20 9.30
N HIS A 56 -13.16 4.66 9.79
CA HIS A 56 -14.53 5.13 9.50
C HIS A 56 -14.78 6.64 9.75
N ASN A 57 -13.97 7.29 10.58
CA ASN A 57 -14.12 8.70 10.97
C ASN A 57 -13.04 9.63 10.40
N ASP A 58 -12.06 9.12 9.64
CA ASP A 58 -11.02 9.95 9.03
C ASP A 58 -10.57 9.34 7.71
N SER A 59 -11.16 9.83 6.61
CA SER A 59 -10.81 9.38 5.25
C SER A 59 -9.40 9.80 4.81
N GLN A 60 -8.71 10.64 5.58
CA GLN A 60 -7.30 10.99 5.38
C GLN A 60 -6.38 10.15 6.29
N ALA A 61 -6.92 9.38 7.24
CA ALA A 61 -6.16 8.43 8.02
C ALA A 61 -5.93 7.14 7.21
N GLY A 62 -4.65 6.78 7.04
CA GLY A 62 -4.23 5.67 6.19
C GLY A 62 -3.54 6.16 4.91
N ILE A 63 -2.86 5.26 4.22
CA ILE A 63 -2.17 5.57 2.97
C ILE A 63 -2.81 4.75 1.88
N ASP A 64 -3.28 5.41 0.83
CA ASP A 64 -3.88 4.77 -0.33
C ASP A 64 -2.78 4.26 -1.28
N TYR A 65 -2.06 3.25 -0.82
CA TYR A 65 -0.97 2.65 -1.60
C TYR A 65 -1.43 2.07 -2.94
N ILE A 66 -2.68 1.60 -3.02
CA ILE A 66 -3.25 1.01 -4.24
C ILE A 66 -3.23 2.05 -5.35
N ASN A 67 -3.71 3.27 -5.07
CA ASN A 67 -3.80 4.33 -6.08
C ASN A 67 -2.52 5.19 -6.17
N ASP A 68 -1.77 5.30 -5.08
CA ASP A 68 -0.61 6.19 -5.03
C ASP A 68 0.70 5.56 -5.49
N VAL A 69 0.87 4.24 -5.34
CA VAL A 69 2.20 3.61 -5.40
C VAL A 69 2.23 2.36 -6.27
N ILE A 70 1.09 1.67 -6.40
CA ILE A 70 1.03 0.36 -7.05
C ILE A 70 0.47 0.49 -8.46
N VAL A 71 1.10 -0.23 -9.39
CA VAL A 71 0.54 -0.47 -10.72
C VAL A 71 -0.11 -1.84 -10.70
N THR A 72 -1.43 -1.90 -10.89
CA THR A 72 -2.15 -3.17 -10.91
C THR A 72 -2.41 -3.67 -12.33
N PHE A 73 -2.44 -4.99 -12.49
CA PHE A 73 -2.87 -5.66 -13.72
C PHE A 73 -3.77 -6.85 -13.38
N ASP A 74 -4.62 -7.27 -14.32
CA ASP A 74 -5.47 -8.42 -14.10
C ASP A 74 -4.63 -9.72 -13.97
N GLY A 75 -4.77 -10.38 -12.82
CA GLY A 75 -4.02 -11.57 -12.50
C GLY A 75 -4.41 -12.80 -13.34
N GLU A 76 -5.58 -12.80 -13.98
CA GLU A 76 -6.03 -13.91 -14.84
C GLU A 76 -5.29 -13.92 -16.18
N CYS A 77 -5.00 -12.75 -16.76
CA CYS A 77 -4.21 -12.65 -17.99
C CYS A 77 -2.69 -12.67 -17.77
N GLY A 78 -2.21 -12.46 -16.54
CA GLY A 78 -0.82 -12.69 -16.16
C GLY A 78 0.19 -11.80 -16.89
N GLY A 79 1.24 -12.42 -17.45
CA GLY A 79 2.40 -11.73 -18.04
C GLY A 79 2.07 -10.70 -19.12
N PRO A 80 1.20 -11.00 -20.10
CA PRO A 80 0.73 -10.03 -21.09
C PRO A 80 0.17 -8.73 -20.48
N CYS A 81 -0.75 -8.82 -19.52
CA CYS A 81 -1.32 -7.62 -18.87
C CYS A 81 -0.32 -6.89 -17.97
N ALA A 82 0.59 -7.63 -17.34
CA ALA A 82 1.70 -7.02 -16.62
C ALA A 82 2.55 -6.17 -17.57
N ARG A 83 2.87 -6.70 -18.76
CA ARG A 83 3.63 -5.99 -19.79
C ARG A 83 2.89 -4.75 -20.29
N GLU A 84 1.62 -4.89 -20.62
CA GLU A 84 0.77 -3.78 -21.06
C GLU A 84 0.71 -2.68 -19.99
N SER A 85 0.54 -3.05 -18.72
CA SER A 85 0.51 -2.09 -17.62
C SER A 85 1.84 -1.37 -17.43
N MET A 86 2.96 -2.07 -17.61
CA MET A 86 4.30 -1.46 -17.61
C MET A 86 4.47 -0.49 -18.78
N GLU A 87 4.14 -0.92 -20.00
CA GLU A 87 4.23 -0.09 -21.21
C GLU A 87 3.38 1.18 -21.09
N ARG A 88 2.15 1.05 -20.56
CA ARG A 88 1.26 2.18 -20.28
C ARG A 88 1.87 3.21 -19.33
N VAL A 89 2.49 2.75 -18.25
CA VAL A 89 3.11 3.63 -17.24
C VAL A 89 4.41 4.24 -17.78
N MET A 90 5.25 3.46 -18.45
CA MET A 90 6.50 3.96 -19.06
C MET A 90 6.23 4.93 -20.21
N GLY A 91 5.14 4.75 -20.96
CA GLY A 91 4.70 5.66 -22.02
C GLY A 91 4.11 6.97 -21.51
N ASN A 92 3.76 7.07 -20.22
CA ASN A 92 3.25 8.28 -19.59
C ASN A 92 4.24 8.82 -18.56
N LEU A 93 5.10 9.73 -19.00
CA LEU A 93 6.18 10.29 -18.18
C LEU A 93 5.65 10.98 -16.90
N THR A 94 4.52 11.67 -16.98
CA THR A 94 3.91 12.37 -15.84
C THR A 94 3.49 11.36 -14.76
N GLU A 95 2.81 10.30 -15.17
CA GLU A 95 2.39 9.23 -14.25
C GLU A 95 3.58 8.50 -13.64
N LEU A 96 4.60 8.21 -14.46
CA LEU A 96 5.83 7.58 -13.99
C LEU A 96 6.55 8.47 -12.95
N GLN A 97 6.64 9.78 -13.18
CA GLN A 97 7.24 10.72 -12.23
C GLN A 97 6.42 10.81 -10.94
N ARG A 98 5.08 10.83 -11.02
CA ARG A 98 4.18 10.79 -9.86
C ARG A 98 4.44 9.55 -9.01
N LEU A 99 4.45 8.37 -9.64
CA LEU A 99 4.71 7.10 -8.96
C LEU A 99 6.09 7.08 -8.29
N ARG A 100 7.14 7.55 -8.97
CA ARG A 100 8.50 7.65 -8.38
C ARG A 100 8.54 8.60 -7.18
N ALA A 101 7.87 9.74 -7.26
CA ALA A 101 7.78 10.70 -6.16
C ALA A 101 7.04 10.07 -4.95
N ASN A 102 5.96 9.34 -5.20
CA ASN A 102 5.19 8.66 -4.16
C ASN A 102 5.97 7.50 -3.52
N VAL A 103 6.66 6.66 -4.30
CA VAL A 103 7.56 5.63 -3.75
C VAL A 103 8.61 6.27 -2.85
N LYS A 104 9.24 7.37 -3.29
CA LYS A 104 10.22 8.10 -2.47
C LYS A 104 9.62 8.67 -1.18
N LYS A 105 8.38 9.19 -1.25
CA LYS A 105 7.64 9.74 -0.09
C LYS A 105 7.35 8.65 0.94
N TYR A 106 6.92 7.47 0.51
CA TYR A 106 6.44 6.42 1.41
C TYR A 106 7.49 5.38 1.81
N ALA A 107 8.57 5.19 1.05
CA ALA A 107 9.65 4.25 1.40
C ALA A 107 10.23 4.42 2.82
N PRO A 108 10.44 5.64 3.36
CA PRO A 108 10.89 5.83 4.73
C PRO A 108 9.95 5.24 5.80
N LEU A 109 8.65 5.11 5.50
CA LEU A 109 7.67 4.54 6.44
C LEU A 109 7.84 3.02 6.58
N PHE A 110 8.40 2.36 5.56
CA PHE A 110 8.76 0.94 5.60
C PHE A 110 10.13 0.70 6.21
N ALA A 111 11.05 1.65 6.09
CA ALA A 111 12.43 1.49 6.56
C ALA A 111 12.62 1.56 8.10
N TYR A 112 11.54 1.73 8.87
CA TYR A 112 11.65 1.92 10.31
C TYR A 112 12.17 0.69 11.05
N GLY A 113 13.05 0.92 12.01
CA GLY A 113 13.72 -0.12 12.79
C GLY A 113 14.97 -0.72 12.14
N ILE A 114 15.30 -0.38 10.89
CA ILE A 114 16.47 -0.93 10.17
C ILE A 114 17.75 -0.10 10.43
N GLN A 115 17.64 1.16 10.86
CA GLN A 115 18.77 2.06 11.11
C GLN A 115 18.77 2.59 12.56
N HIS A 116 19.92 3.08 13.05
CA HIS A 116 20.10 3.75 14.37
C HIS A 116 19.42 5.13 14.48
N ASN A 117 18.36 5.38 13.72
CA ASN A 117 17.61 6.64 13.67
C ASN A 117 16.11 6.43 13.97
N SER A 118 15.78 5.35 14.67
CA SER A 118 14.44 4.92 15.10
C SER A 118 13.63 5.97 15.89
N TYR A 119 14.18 7.16 16.17
CA TYR A 119 13.47 8.26 16.84
C TYR A 119 13.38 9.54 15.98
N ARG A 120 13.90 9.55 14.74
CA ARG A 120 13.94 10.77 13.91
C ARG A 120 12.80 10.93 12.92
N ASN A 121 12.13 9.85 12.52
CA ASN A 121 11.01 9.89 11.58
C ASN A 121 9.79 9.16 12.15
N LEU A 122 8.60 9.74 11.97
CA LEU A 122 7.33 9.06 12.18
C LEU A 122 7.28 7.86 11.23
N ASP A 123 7.18 6.66 11.76
CA ASP A 123 7.10 5.44 10.98
C ASP A 123 5.68 4.98 10.73
N ALA A 124 5.51 3.88 9.98
CA ALA A 124 4.19 3.30 9.80
C ALA A 124 3.52 2.97 11.15
N PHE A 125 4.24 2.48 12.16
CA PHE A 125 3.64 2.24 13.48
C PHE A 125 3.38 3.53 14.25
N ALA A 126 4.25 4.54 14.25
CA ALA A 126 3.95 5.82 14.90
C ALA A 126 2.83 6.58 14.18
N ALA A 127 2.73 6.52 12.86
CA ALA A 127 1.59 7.04 12.11
C ALA A 127 0.29 6.31 12.52
N ILE A 128 0.33 4.98 12.64
CA ILE A 128 -0.78 4.19 13.17
C ILE A 128 -1.09 4.59 14.62
N VAL A 129 -0.09 4.74 15.50
CA VAL A 129 -0.27 5.05 16.93
C VAL A 129 -0.75 6.48 17.16
N VAL A 130 -0.27 7.45 16.39
CA VAL A 130 -0.76 8.83 16.40
C VAL A 130 -2.22 8.85 15.95
N ASN A 131 -2.56 8.12 14.89
CA ASN A 131 -3.95 8.02 14.44
C ASN A 131 -4.86 7.30 15.46
N LEU A 132 -4.39 6.21 16.08
CA LEU A 132 -5.12 5.53 17.16
C LEU A 132 -5.32 6.44 18.37
N ARG A 133 -4.33 7.28 18.71
CA ARG A 133 -4.45 8.28 19.77
C ARG A 133 -5.49 9.35 19.43
N HIS A 134 -5.51 9.85 18.19
CA HIS A 134 -6.54 10.78 17.74
C HIS A 134 -7.95 10.17 17.83
N GLN A 135 -8.11 8.88 17.48
CA GLN A 135 -9.38 8.16 17.61
C GLN A 135 -9.80 7.92 19.07
N ALA A 136 -8.85 7.62 19.97
CA ALA A 136 -9.16 7.49 21.39
C ALA A 136 -9.58 8.83 22.01
N ALA A 137 -8.99 9.94 21.55
CA ALA A 137 -9.31 11.28 22.02
C ALA A 137 -10.68 11.80 21.52
N THR A 138 -11.11 11.41 20.32
CA THR A 138 -12.43 11.80 19.76
C THR A 138 -13.59 10.91 20.18
N ASN A 139 -13.32 9.75 20.81
CA ASN A 139 -14.33 8.81 21.31
C ASN A 139 -14.44 8.79 22.85
N LEU A 140 -13.87 9.77 23.54
CA LEU A 140 -14.15 9.98 24.97
C LEU A 140 -15.50 10.72 25.10
N PRO A 141 -16.47 10.18 25.89
CA PRO A 141 -17.75 10.84 26.15
C PRO A 141 -17.60 12.16 26.91
#